data_AF-A0A356V7D9-F1
#
_entry.id   AF-A0A356V7D9-F1
#
_cell.length_a   1.000
_cell.length_b   1.000
_cell.length_c   1.000
_cell.angle_alpha   90.00
_cell.angle_beta   90.00
_cell.angle_gamma   90.00
#
_symmetry.space_group_name_H-M   'P 1'
#
loop_
_entity.id
_entity.type
_entity.pdbx_description
1 polymer ?
#
loop_
_entity_poly.entity_id
_entity_poly.type
_entity_poly.pdbx_seq_one_letter_code
_entity_poly.pdbx_strand_id
1 'polypeptide(L)'
;MTAWLGSIEGTAMGHQVAMGLALFSAILHAIFGVLQKGRHDPWLSRGAIDISYGLIAVPFVLFVVPFPEPHMWSIFAIVFV
;
A
#
# COMPACT_ATOMS: atom_id res chain seq x y z
N MET A 1 -9.13 7.52 -15.95
CA MET A 1 -9.63 7.60 -14.56
C MET A 1 -10.06 9.02 -14.19
N THR A 2 -9.18 10.02 -14.35
CA THR A 2 -9.44 11.42 -13.93
C THR A 2 -10.69 12.04 -14.57
N ALA A 3 -10.90 11.87 -15.88
CA ALA A 3 -12.09 12.38 -16.56
C ALA A 3 -13.41 11.76 -16.03
N TRP A 4 -13.38 10.47 -15.69
CA TRP A 4 -14.54 9.78 -15.11
C TRP A 4 -14.81 10.25 -13.68
N LEU A 5 -13.77 10.40 -12.85
CA LEU A 5 -13.90 10.96 -11.50
C LEU A 5 -14.50 12.38 -11.54
N GLY A 6 -14.03 13.23 -12.46
CA GLY A 6 -14.62 14.56 -12.66
C GLY A 6 -16.09 14.51 -13.10
N SER A 7 -16.47 13.51 -13.91
CA SER A 7 -17.86 13.37 -14.39
C SER A 7 -18.88 13.00 -13.30
N ILE A 8 -18.44 12.45 -12.16
CA ILE A 8 -19.30 12.06 -11.04
C ILE A 8 -19.21 13.00 -9.83
N GLU A 9 -18.35 14.01 -9.89
CA GLU A 9 -18.19 15.01 -8.83
C GLU A 9 -19.51 15.76 -8.58
N GLY A 10 -19.87 15.94 -7.30
CA GLY A 10 -21.13 16.61 -6.92
C GLY A 10 -22.41 15.81 -7.19
N THR A 11 -22.32 14.59 -7.71
CA THR A 11 -23.48 13.72 -8.00
C THR A 11 -23.76 12.74 -6.86
N ALA A 12 -24.98 12.20 -6.80
CA ALA A 12 -25.34 11.12 -5.87
C ALA A 12 -24.49 9.84 -6.09
N MET A 13 -24.12 9.55 -7.34
CA MET A 13 -23.21 8.45 -7.67
C MET A 13 -21.83 8.67 -7.06
N GLY A 14 -21.28 9.88 -7.21
CA GLY A 14 -20.01 10.27 -6.58
C GLY A 14 -20.03 10.09 -5.07
N HIS A 15 -21.13 10.47 -4.41
CA HIS A 15 -21.31 10.25 -2.97
C HIS A 15 -21.28 8.76 -2.60
N GLN A 16 -22.01 7.90 -3.34
CA GLN A 16 -22.02 6.45 -3.07
C GLN A 16 -20.65 5.81 -3.26
N VAL A 17 -19.93 6.19 -4.33
CA VAL A 17 -18.56 5.70 -4.58
C VAL A 17 -17.62 6.13 -3.45
N ALA A 18 -17.67 7.39 -3.03
CA ALA A 18 -16.85 7.90 -1.94
C ALA A 18 -17.14 7.19 -0.61
N MET A 19 -18.43 6.99 -0.28
CA MET A 19 -18.84 6.25 0.91
C MET A 19 -18.37 4.79 0.86
N GLY A 20 -18.52 4.13 -0.28
CA GLY A 20 -18.03 2.75 -0.48
C GLY A 20 -16.52 2.64 -0.25
N LEU A 21 -15.73 3.56 -0.81
CA LEU A 21 -14.28 3.62 -0.60
C LEU A 21 -13.93 3.91 0.86
N ALA A 22 -14.65 4.79 1.53
CA ALA A 22 -14.42 5.11 2.94
C ALA A 22 -14.69 3.90 3.86
N LEU A 23 -15.79 3.19 3.64
CA LEU A 23 -16.11 1.97 4.39
C LEU A 23 -15.11 0.85 4.11
N PHE A 24 -14.73 0.66 2.84
CA PHE A 24 -13.70 -0.31 2.47
C PHE A 24 -12.35 0.00 3.13
N SER A 25 -11.95 1.27 3.14
CA SER A 25 -10.74 1.74 3.84
C SER A 25 -10.81 1.44 5.34
N ALA A 26 -11.94 1.73 6.00
CA ALA A 26 -12.13 1.44 7.42
C ALA A 26 -11.99 -0.06 7.73
N ILE A 27 -12.56 -0.93 6.89
CA ILE A 27 -12.45 -2.40 7.03
C ILE A 27 -10.99 -2.85 6.88
N LEU A 28 -10.31 -2.43 5.80
CA LEU A 28 -8.91 -2.78 5.57
C LEU A 28 -8.02 -2.30 6.71
N HIS A 29 -8.26 -1.09 7.23
CA HIS A 29 -7.53 -0.55 8.36
C HIS A 29 -7.72 -1.41 9.63
N ALA A 30 -8.96 -1.83 9.91
CA ALA A 30 -9.24 -2.71 11.04
C ALA A 30 -8.56 -4.08 10.90
N ILE A 31 -8.58 -4.67 9.70
CA ILE A 31 -7.85 -5.92 9.40
C ILE A 31 -6.36 -5.75 9.67
N PHE A 32 -5.77 -4.66 9.21
CA PHE A 32 -4.33 -4.39 9.42
C PHE A 32 -3.99 -4.23 10.90
N GLY A 33 -4.85 -3.55 11.67
CA GLY A 33 -4.72 -3.43 13.11
C GLY A 33 -4.72 -4.80 13.81
N VAL A 34 -5.58 -5.73 13.37
CA VAL A 34 -5.60 -7.11 13.89
C VAL A 34 -4.35 -7.89 13.49
N LEU A 35 -3.82 -7.73 12.28
CA LEU A 35 -2.58 -8.39 11.86
C LEU A 35 -1.38 -7.96 12.72
N GLN A 36 -1.30 -6.67 13.08
CA GLN A 36 -0.20 -6.12 13.88
C GLN A 36 -0.28 -6.46 15.37
N LYS A 37 -1.50 -6.54 15.93
CA LYS A 37 -1.73 -6.80 17.37
C LYS A 37 -2.28 -8.21 17.64
N GLY A 38 -2.21 -9.08 16.63
CA GLY A 38 -2.79 -10.41 16.66
C GLY A 38 -2.01 -11.37 17.56
N ARG A 39 -2.40 -12.64 17.50
CA ARG A 39 -1.81 -13.72 18.30
C ARG A 39 -0.34 -14.03 17.98
N HIS A 40 0.12 -13.69 16.78
CA HIS A 40 1.47 -14.02 16.33
C HIS A 40 2.51 -13.02 16.87
N ASP A 41 3.76 -13.48 16.94
CA ASP A 41 4.88 -12.63 17.35
C ASP A 41 4.93 -11.33 16.50
N PRO A 42 5.12 -10.15 17.12
CA PRO A 42 5.11 -8.87 16.41
C PRO A 42 6.15 -8.77 15.29
N TRP A 43 7.32 -9.40 15.46
CA TRP A 43 8.38 -9.40 14.43
C TRP A 43 8.02 -10.31 13.27
N LEU A 44 7.35 -11.43 13.53
CA LEU A 44 6.83 -12.31 12.47
C LEU A 44 5.76 -11.60 11.64
N SER A 45 4.77 -10.97 12.28
CA SER A 45 3.74 -10.19 11.57
C SER A 45 4.36 -9.04 10.78
N ARG A 46 5.31 -8.31 11.37
CA ARG A 46 6.01 -7.22 10.70
C ARG A 46 6.78 -7.71 9.47
N GLY A 47 7.61 -8.73 9.62
CA GLY A 47 8.39 -9.29 8.51
C GLY A 47 7.51 -9.81 7.38
N ALA A 48 6.39 -10.47 7.71
CA ALA A 48 5.43 -10.93 6.71
C ALA A 48 4.78 -9.77 5.94
N ILE A 49 4.42 -8.67 6.63
CA ILE A 49 3.89 -7.45 6.01
C ILE A 49 4.93 -6.82 5.09
N ASP A 50 6.16 -6.64 5.57
CA ASP A 50 7.25 -5.99 4.83
C ASP A 50 7.59 -6.78 3.55
N ILE A 51 7.69 -8.12 3.63
CA ILE A 51 7.90 -8.99 2.47
C ILE A 51 6.73 -8.88 1.49
N SER A 52 5.50 -8.95 1.99
CA SER A 52 4.30 -8.89 1.14
C SER A 52 4.24 -7.56 0.38
N TYR A 53 4.51 -6.45 1.06
CA TYR A 53 4.57 -5.13 0.43
C TYR A 53 5.72 -5.02 -0.57
N GLY A 54 6.90 -5.55 -0.23
CA GLY A 54 8.04 -5.64 -1.16
C GLY A 54 7.70 -6.41 -2.44
N LEU A 55 7.01 -7.55 -2.33
CA LEU A 55 6.56 -8.34 -3.47
C LEU A 55 5.55 -7.57 -4.35
N ILE A 56 4.61 -6.85 -3.73
CA ILE A 56 3.67 -5.98 -4.45
C ILE A 56 4.41 -4.88 -5.21
N ALA A 57 5.53 -4.38 -4.68
CA ALA A 57 6.33 -3.32 -5.29
C ALA A 57 7.27 -3.81 -6.42
N VAL A 58 7.52 -5.12 -6.56
CA VAL A 58 8.47 -5.67 -7.56
C VAL A 58 8.21 -5.15 -8.98
N PRO A 59 6.96 -5.12 -9.50
CA PRO A 59 6.72 -4.62 -10.85
C PRO A 59 7.10 -3.14 -11.02
N PHE A 60 6.94 -2.32 -9.97
CA PHE A 60 7.29 -0.91 -10.02
C PHE A 60 8.81 -0.72 -10.10
N VAL A 61 9.55 -1.49 -9.30
CA VAL A 61 11.03 -1.49 -9.30
C VAL A 61 11.60 -1.92 -10.65
N LEU A 62 10.95 -2.89 -11.32
CA LEU A 62 11.44 -3.41 -12.59
C LEU A 62 11.03 -2.56 -13.81
N PHE A 63 9.87 -1.89 -13.76
CA PHE A 63 9.25 -1.33 -14.97
C PHE A 63 8.80 0.13 -14.89
N VAL A 64 8.66 0.72 -13.69
CA VAL A 64 8.07 2.06 -13.52
C VAL A 64 9.10 3.10 -13.12
N VAL A 65 10.02 2.77 -12.21
CA VAL A 65 11.06 3.70 -11.74
C VAL A 65 12.41 3.43 -12.41
N PRO A 66 13.28 4.45 -12.55
CA PRO A 66 14.65 4.23 -13.00
C PRO A 66 15.41 3.29 -12.06
N PHE A 67 16.29 2.47 -12.62
CA PHE A 67 17.19 1.65 -11.82
C PHE A 67 18.15 2.54 -11.02
N PRO A 68 18.45 2.16 -9.77
CA PRO A 68 19.31 2.96 -8.90
C PRO A 68 20.77 2.96 -9.36
N GLU A 69 21.40 4.11 -9.20
CA GLU A 69 22.81 4.30 -9.49
C GLU A 69 23.71 3.49 -8.53
N PRO A 70 24.95 3.13 -8.93
CA PRO A 70 25.84 2.28 -8.13
C PRO A 70 26.02 2.72 -6.67
N HIS A 71 26.08 4.02 -6.41
CA HIS A 71 26.28 4.57 -5.07
C HIS A 71 25.04 4.43 -4.15
N MET A 72 23.85 4.22 -4.71
CA MET A 72 22.59 4.09 -3.96
C MET A 72 22.41 2.70 -3.37
N TRP A 73 23.04 1.67 -3.96
CA TRP A 73 22.87 0.28 -3.55
C TRP A 73 23.36 0.01 -2.13
N SER A 74 24.44 0.65 -1.70
CA SER A 74 24.93 0.55 -0.32
C SER A 74 23.91 1.11 0.69
N ILE A 75 23.22 2.20 0.33
CA ILE A 75 22.16 2.80 1.14
C ILE A 75 20.98 1.83 1.26
N PHE A 76 20.56 1.24 0.14
CA PHE A 76 19.44 0.29 0.12
C PHE A 76 19.75 -1.01 0.88
N ALA A 77 21.00 -1.44 0.92
CA ALA A 77 21.39 -2.62 1.69
C ALA A 77 21.26 -2.41 3.21
N ILE A 78 21.40 -1.17 3.70
CA ILE A 78 21.44 -0.88 5.15
C ILE A 78 20.16 -0.23 5.70
N VAL A 79 19.30 0.33 4.84
CA VAL A 79 18.09 1.05 5.28
C VAL A 79 17.02 0.14 5.90
N PHE A 80 17.14 -1.18 5.73
CA PHE A 80 16.22 -2.18 6.27
C PHE A 80 16.66 -2.79 7.61
N VAL A 81 17.75 -2.26 8.21
CA VAL A 81 18.25 -2.61 9.55
C VAL A 81 17.71 -1.63 10.57
#